data_AF-A0A7J9ZY25-F1
#
_entry.id   AF-A0A7J9ZY25-F1
#
_cell.length_a   1.000
_cell.length_b   1.000
_cell.length_c   1.000
_cell.angle_alpha   90.00
_cell.angle_beta   90.00
_cell.angle_gamma   90.00
#
_symmetry.space_group_name_H-M   'P 1'
#
loop_
_entity.id
_entity.type
_entity.pdbx_description
1 polymer ?
#
loop_
_entity_poly.entity_id
_entity_poly.type
_entity_poly.pdbx_seq_one_letter_code
_entity_poly.pdbx_strand_id
1 'polypeptide(L)'
;MRPPPWPSTSPRSSAPPSPDSRAYACRSAFRGRGAGARSWGLRGVGSGWFGWKEAAVFVVVAPDSFKGCLTAAEAAAAIAGGVRRALPGVEVREVPMADGGEGTLDCFVDALGAERMRMTATGPLGAPVEATYAIAGPQAVVELASASGLPLIPVADLDAPRATTHGTGDLIRAAIDGGARDVLLCLGGSATTDGGTGLMRALGYRFLDADGRDLPEGGGPLTGLEAIDDADVPAEVRAVRFRLACDVAHPLVGPSGAAAVFGPQKGADAEQVELLDAALTRLADVLADTYGPRVHDLPGAGAAGGTPAGLVAALGAEMAPGGRLVAETVGLPEALADRPDLVLTG
;
A
#
# COMPACT_ATOMS: atom_id res chain seq x y z
N MET A 1 36.88 44.59 18.46
CA MET A 1 35.76 44.68 19.41
C MET A 1 34.83 43.50 19.16
N ARG A 2 34.75 42.56 20.11
CA ARG A 2 33.86 41.38 20.06
C ARG A 2 32.55 41.72 20.81
N PRO A 3 31.37 41.25 20.37
CA PRO A 3 30.15 41.37 21.15
C PRO A 3 30.13 40.37 22.33
N PRO A 4 29.36 40.64 23.41
CA PRO A 4 29.35 39.81 24.61
C PRO A 4 28.52 38.52 24.41
N PRO A 5 28.75 37.48 25.24
CA PRO A 5 28.00 36.22 25.16
C PRO A 5 26.62 36.33 25.83
N TRP A 6 25.63 35.64 25.26
CA TRP A 6 24.29 35.47 25.81
C TRP A 6 24.31 34.53 27.04
N PRO A 7 23.45 34.75 28.05
CA PRO A 7 23.42 33.90 29.24
C PRO A 7 22.70 32.57 28.95
N SER A 8 23.29 31.50 29.47
CA SER A 8 22.75 30.13 29.47
C SER A 8 21.49 30.02 30.32
N THR A 9 20.39 29.55 29.71
CA THR A 9 19.21 29.06 30.43
C THR A 9 19.13 27.55 30.31
N SER A 10 19.21 26.88 31.46
CA SER A 10 18.95 25.45 31.64
C SER A 10 17.48 25.13 31.33
N PRO A 11 17.15 24.08 30.57
CA PRO A 11 15.78 23.61 30.48
C PRO A 11 15.45 22.79 31.73
N ARG A 12 14.50 23.28 32.52
CA ARG A 12 13.81 22.47 33.53
C ARG A 12 12.98 21.42 32.80
N SER A 13 13.14 20.17 33.21
CA SER A 13 12.30 19.05 32.80
C SER A 13 10.87 19.25 33.30
N SER A 14 9.91 19.27 32.39
CA SER A 14 8.51 18.98 32.68
C SER A 14 8.01 18.06 31.58
N ALA A 15 7.93 16.77 31.91
CA ALA A 15 7.30 15.75 31.08
C ALA A 15 5.80 16.04 30.96
N PRO A 16 5.18 15.92 29.77
CA PRO A 16 3.73 15.91 29.65
C PRO A 16 3.17 14.56 30.12
N PRO A 17 1.95 14.52 30.69
CA PRO A 17 1.33 13.28 31.14
C PRO A 17 0.94 12.39 29.96
N SER A 18 1.13 11.09 30.13
CA SER A 18 0.71 10.02 29.21
C SER A 18 -0.81 10.02 29.00
N PRO A 19 -1.32 9.85 27.77
CA PRO A 19 -2.73 9.57 27.57
C PRO A 19 -3.05 8.12 27.93
N ASP A 20 -3.98 7.96 28.86
CA ASP A 20 -4.65 6.72 29.25
C ASP A 20 -5.16 5.95 28.02
N SER A 21 -4.63 4.75 27.81
CA SER A 21 -5.10 3.79 26.81
C SER A 21 -6.39 3.10 27.30
N ARG A 22 -7.53 3.77 27.15
CA ARG A 22 -8.83 3.08 27.16
C ARG A 22 -9.07 2.44 25.80
N ALA A 23 -8.58 1.22 25.67
CA ALA A 23 -8.91 0.32 24.57
C ALA A 23 -10.43 0.10 24.49
N TYR A 24 -11.05 0.57 23.41
CA TYR A 24 -12.39 0.14 23.01
C TYR A 24 -12.27 -1.25 22.37
N ALA A 25 -12.38 -2.29 23.18
CA ALA A 25 -12.52 -3.66 22.69
C ALA A 25 -13.99 -3.88 22.25
N CYS A 26 -14.28 -3.74 20.96
CA CYS A 26 -15.54 -4.20 20.40
C CYS A 26 -15.48 -5.73 20.24
N ARG A 27 -15.95 -6.47 21.26
CA ARG A 27 -16.15 -7.93 21.16
C ARG A 27 -17.54 -8.21 20.58
N SER A 28 -17.62 -8.58 19.32
CA SER A 28 -18.85 -9.17 18.76
C SER A 28 -18.87 -10.68 19.04
N ALA A 29 -19.58 -11.05 20.11
CA ALA A 29 -19.86 -12.46 20.42
C ALA A 29 -21.00 -12.97 19.53
N PHE A 30 -20.68 -13.80 18.54
CA PHE A 30 -21.65 -14.52 17.72
C PHE A 30 -22.25 -15.68 18.52
N ARG A 31 -23.56 -15.63 18.83
CA ARG A 31 -24.33 -16.78 19.31
C ARG A 31 -25.59 -16.93 18.46
N GLY A 32 -25.58 -17.93 17.60
CA GLY A 32 -26.77 -18.39 16.89
C GLY A 32 -27.82 -18.90 17.88
N ARG A 33 -29.09 -18.58 17.61
CA ARG A 33 -30.24 -19.23 18.24
C ARG A 33 -31.15 -19.77 17.17
N GLY A 34 -31.43 -21.07 17.30
CA GLY A 34 -32.32 -21.84 16.47
C GLY A 34 -33.80 -21.55 16.74
N ALA A 35 -34.59 -22.04 15.79
CA ALA A 35 -36.04 -21.97 15.74
C ALA A 35 -36.72 -22.69 16.93
N GLY A 36 -37.77 -22.07 17.47
CA GLY A 36 -38.68 -22.67 18.45
C GLY A 36 -40.07 -22.05 18.33
N ALA A 37 -41.07 -22.90 18.12
CA ALA A 37 -42.43 -22.54 17.75
C ALA A 37 -43.32 -22.09 18.93
N ARG A 38 -44.14 -21.07 18.63
CA ARG A 38 -45.51 -20.71 19.07
C ARG A 38 -46.05 -21.21 20.43
N SER A 39 -46.59 -20.27 21.21
CA SER A 39 -47.93 -20.41 21.81
C SER A 39 -48.61 -19.03 21.93
N TRP A 40 -49.91 -19.00 21.63
CA TRP A 40 -50.77 -17.81 21.65
C TRP A 40 -51.47 -17.69 23.01
N GLY A 41 -51.41 -16.50 23.61
CA GLY A 41 -52.20 -16.12 24.78
C GLY A 41 -52.76 -14.71 24.61
N LEU A 42 -54.07 -14.62 24.40
CA LEU A 42 -54.83 -13.39 24.18
C LEU A 42 -55.18 -12.69 25.51
N ARG A 43 -54.90 -11.38 25.61
CA ARG A 43 -55.84 -10.26 25.90
C ARG A 43 -55.19 -9.17 26.74
N GLY A 44 -55.04 -8.01 26.11
CA GLY A 44 -54.88 -6.69 26.73
C GLY A 44 -55.24 -5.67 25.67
N VAL A 45 -56.44 -5.11 25.76
CA VAL A 45 -56.97 -4.13 24.81
C VAL A 45 -56.24 -2.81 25.02
N GLY A 46 -55.38 -2.43 24.08
CA GLY A 46 -54.68 -1.16 24.06
C GLY A 46 -54.59 -0.66 22.62
N SER A 47 -55.35 0.41 22.34
CA SER A 47 -55.23 1.36 21.23
C SER A 47 -54.35 0.94 20.04
N GLY A 48 -55.01 0.58 18.93
CA GLY A 48 -54.33 0.41 17.65
C GLY A 48 -53.74 1.71 17.15
N TRP A 49 -52.44 1.70 16.88
CA TRP A 49 -51.78 2.51 15.86
C TRP A 49 -50.85 1.57 15.09
N PHE A 50 -50.92 1.65 13.76
CA PHE A 50 -50.12 0.86 12.84
C PHE A 50 -48.63 0.93 13.20
N GLY A 51 -48.02 -0.25 13.32
CA GLY A 51 -46.58 -0.38 13.49
C GLY A 51 -45.84 0.11 12.25
N TRP A 52 -45.01 1.12 12.46
CA TRP A 52 -43.78 1.33 11.74
C TRP A 52 -42.72 1.42 12.83
N LYS A 53 -41.90 0.38 13.01
CA LYS A 53 -40.55 0.69 13.49
C LYS A 53 -40.01 1.60 12.40
N GLU A 54 -39.81 2.88 12.69
CA GLU A 54 -38.96 3.71 11.82
C GLU A 54 -37.72 2.86 11.53
N ALA A 55 -37.54 2.49 10.26
CA ALA A 55 -36.36 1.75 9.88
C ALA A 55 -35.19 2.64 10.30
N ALA A 56 -34.30 2.11 11.14
CA ALA A 56 -33.13 2.86 11.56
C ALA A 56 -32.36 3.22 10.30
N VAL A 57 -32.28 4.52 9.99
CA VAL A 57 -31.57 5.00 8.81
C VAL A 57 -30.11 4.58 8.95
N PHE A 58 -29.59 3.92 7.92
CA PHE A 58 -28.22 3.44 7.87
C PHE A 58 -27.41 4.21 6.82
N VAL A 59 -26.32 4.84 7.27
CA VAL A 59 -25.43 5.63 6.42
C VAL A 59 -24.03 5.01 6.42
N VAL A 60 -23.45 4.85 5.23
CA VAL A 60 -22.02 4.54 5.08
C VAL A 60 -21.27 5.83 4.75
N VAL A 61 -20.16 6.07 5.43
CA VAL A 61 -19.27 7.21 5.23
C VAL A 61 -17.92 6.68 4.80
N ALA A 62 -17.59 6.83 3.51
CA ALA A 62 -16.38 6.29 2.89
C ALA A 62 -15.58 7.35 2.10
N PRO A 63 -15.03 8.38 2.77
CA PRO A 63 -14.18 9.39 2.14
C PRO A 63 -12.72 8.93 2.02
N ASP A 64 -12.01 9.54 1.09
CA ASP A 64 -10.53 9.55 1.07
C ASP A 64 -10.02 10.68 1.99
N SER A 65 -8.71 10.73 2.17
CA SER A 65 -7.99 11.82 2.81
C SER A 65 -8.16 13.13 2.06
N PHE A 66 -8.20 14.22 2.82
CA PHE A 66 -8.06 15.58 2.27
C PHE A 66 -6.57 15.91 2.33
N LYS A 67 -5.84 15.64 1.24
CA LYS A 67 -4.37 15.73 1.18
C LYS A 67 -3.84 17.00 1.83
N GLY A 68 -2.94 16.84 2.80
CA GLY A 68 -2.34 17.92 3.58
C GLY A 68 -3.24 18.58 4.63
N CYS A 69 -4.43 18.02 4.89
CA CYS A 69 -5.41 18.56 5.84
C CYS A 69 -5.95 17.51 6.81
N LEU A 70 -6.72 16.53 6.33
CA LEU A 70 -7.32 15.47 7.14
C LEU A 70 -6.93 14.10 6.59
N THR A 71 -6.62 13.17 7.48
CA THR A 71 -6.59 11.75 7.14
C THR A 71 -7.98 11.26 6.75
N ALA A 72 -8.07 10.13 6.04
CA ALA A 72 -9.35 9.53 5.68
C ALA A 72 -10.20 9.21 6.92
N ALA A 73 -9.57 8.75 8.01
CA ALA A 73 -10.23 8.49 9.28
C ALA A 73 -10.80 9.76 9.92
N GLU A 74 -10.04 10.86 9.93
CA GLU A 74 -10.52 12.14 10.44
C GLU A 74 -11.66 12.72 9.60
N ALA A 75 -11.57 12.60 8.27
CA ALA A 75 -12.64 13.00 7.35
C ALA A 75 -13.92 12.19 7.60
N ALA A 76 -13.79 10.86 7.74
CA ALA A 76 -14.91 9.97 8.03
C ALA A 76 -15.57 10.32 9.37
N ALA A 77 -14.78 10.53 10.42
CA ALA A 77 -15.28 10.91 11.73
C ALA A 77 -15.99 12.27 11.71
N ALA A 78 -15.45 13.25 10.98
CA ALA A 78 -16.06 14.58 10.85
C ALA A 78 -17.40 14.54 10.12
N ILE A 79 -17.48 13.82 8.98
CA ILE A 79 -18.72 13.62 8.21
C ILE A 79 -19.75 12.87 9.06
N ALA A 80 -19.35 11.77 9.70
CA ALA A 80 -20.23 10.98 10.57
C ALA A 80 -20.76 11.81 11.76
N GLY A 81 -19.91 12.66 12.35
CA GLY A 81 -20.34 13.63 13.36
C GLY A 81 -21.39 14.61 12.84
N GLY A 82 -21.28 15.06 11.59
CA GLY A 82 -22.30 15.86 10.92
C GLY A 82 -23.62 15.13 10.75
N VAL A 83 -23.59 13.90 10.24
CA VAL A 83 -24.76 13.03 10.04
C VAL A 83 -25.51 12.81 11.36
N ARG A 84 -24.79 12.46 12.44
CA ARG A 84 -25.37 12.22 13.77
C ARG A 84 -26.00 13.48 14.38
N ARG A 85 -25.48 14.68 14.07
CA ARG A 85 -26.10 15.95 14.51
C ARG A 85 -27.40 16.26 13.76
N ALA A 86 -27.44 15.96 12.46
CA ALA A 86 -28.62 16.20 11.62
C ALA A 86 -29.75 15.20 11.88
N LEU A 87 -29.40 13.93 12.15
CA LEU A 87 -30.36 12.85 12.41
C LEU A 87 -29.94 12.04 13.65
N PRO A 88 -30.38 12.42 14.86
CA PRO A 88 -30.09 11.65 16.07
C PRO A 88 -30.63 10.22 15.99
N GLY A 89 -29.81 9.22 16.36
CA GLY A 89 -30.20 7.80 16.34
C GLY A 89 -29.91 7.06 15.03
N VAL A 90 -29.37 7.75 14.02
CA VAL A 90 -28.89 7.16 12.76
C VAL A 90 -27.73 6.18 13.01
N GLU A 91 -27.75 5.03 12.34
CA GLU A 91 -26.60 4.13 12.29
C GLU A 91 -25.61 4.67 11.26
N VAL A 92 -24.35 4.86 11.66
CA VAL A 92 -23.29 5.31 10.75
C VAL A 92 -22.13 4.34 10.81
N ARG A 93 -21.76 3.80 9.64
CA ARG A 93 -20.55 2.99 9.47
C ARG A 93 -19.50 3.83 8.75
N GLU A 94 -18.39 4.05 9.44
CA GLU A 94 -17.23 4.78 8.92
C GLU A 94 -16.30 3.76 8.24
N VAL A 95 -15.96 4.02 6.99
CA VAL A 95 -15.12 3.15 6.15
C VAL A 95 -14.06 4.02 5.46
N PRO A 96 -13.01 4.45 6.17
CA PRO A 96 -11.94 5.28 5.59
C PRO A 96 -11.34 4.62 4.35
N MET A 97 -11.23 5.39 3.27
CA MET A 97 -10.75 4.93 1.97
C MET A 97 -9.39 5.55 1.63
N ALA A 98 -8.71 4.92 0.68
CA ALA A 98 -7.51 5.43 0.02
C ALA A 98 -7.48 4.92 -1.43
N ASP A 99 -6.67 5.54 -2.26
CA ASP A 99 -6.51 5.20 -3.68
C ASP A 99 -5.39 4.18 -3.96
N GLY A 100 -4.65 3.72 -2.96
CA GLY A 100 -3.44 2.90 -3.14
C GLY A 100 -2.13 3.70 -3.12
N GLY A 101 -2.22 5.02 -2.89
CA GLY A 101 -1.09 5.90 -2.59
C GLY A 101 -0.82 6.05 -1.10
N GLU A 102 -0.31 7.23 -0.71
CA GLU A 102 -0.04 7.63 0.68
C GLU A 102 -1.30 7.52 1.55
N GLY A 103 -1.16 6.99 2.76
CA GLY A 103 -2.26 6.84 3.71
C GLY A 103 -3.07 5.55 3.54
N THR A 104 -2.72 4.71 2.55
CA THR A 104 -3.33 3.38 2.38
C THR A 104 -3.00 2.47 3.57
N LEU A 105 -1.77 2.54 4.07
CA LEU A 105 -1.35 1.81 5.26
C LEU A 105 -2.18 2.21 6.49
N ASP A 106 -2.50 3.49 6.63
CA ASP A 106 -3.33 3.99 7.74
C ASP A 106 -4.74 3.40 7.68
N CYS A 107 -5.36 3.40 6.51
CA CYS A 107 -6.68 2.80 6.30
C CYS A 107 -6.71 1.31 6.63
N PHE A 108 -5.65 0.58 6.27
CA PHE A 108 -5.51 -0.83 6.57
C PHE A 108 -5.34 -1.11 8.07
N VAL A 109 -4.50 -0.32 8.74
CA VAL A 109 -4.27 -0.42 10.19
C VAL A 109 -5.57 -0.23 10.95
N ASP A 110 -6.33 0.79 10.60
CA ASP A 110 -7.59 1.10 11.27
C ASP A 110 -8.66 0.05 11.00
N ALA A 111 -8.78 -0.41 9.74
CA ALA A 111 -9.83 -1.35 9.34
C ALA A 111 -9.62 -2.76 9.88
N LEU A 112 -8.37 -3.27 9.88
CA LEU A 112 -8.07 -4.65 10.24
C LEU A 112 -7.46 -4.80 11.64
N GLY A 113 -7.23 -3.70 12.36
CA GLY A 113 -6.46 -3.71 13.60
C GLY A 113 -5.02 -4.19 13.36
N ALA A 114 -4.44 -3.82 12.22
CA ALA A 114 -3.12 -4.27 11.82
C ALA A 114 -2.03 -3.68 12.73
N GLU A 115 -0.97 -4.43 12.95
CA GLU A 115 0.21 -3.93 13.65
C GLU A 115 1.13 -3.19 12.68
N ARG A 116 1.57 -1.98 13.06
CA ARG A 116 2.59 -1.24 12.32
C ARG A 116 3.97 -1.71 12.74
N MET A 117 4.71 -2.21 11.77
CA MET A 117 6.07 -2.69 11.94
C MET A 117 7.03 -1.64 11.40
N ARG A 118 7.96 -1.18 12.25
CA ARG A 118 9.05 -0.28 11.85
C ARG A 118 10.35 -1.06 11.77
N MET A 119 11.12 -0.81 10.73
CA MET A 119 12.45 -1.37 10.58
C MET A 119 13.35 -0.47 9.74
N THR A 120 14.65 -0.65 9.90
CA THR A 120 15.63 -0.11 8.98
C THR A 120 15.65 -0.97 7.71
N ALA A 121 15.50 -0.35 6.54
CA ALA A 121 15.52 -1.00 5.24
C ALA A 121 16.55 -0.31 4.32
N THR A 122 16.87 -0.95 3.20
CA THR A 122 17.77 -0.40 2.18
C THR A 122 17.11 0.76 1.44
N GLY A 123 17.60 1.98 1.61
CA GLY A 123 17.06 3.15 0.91
C GLY A 123 17.32 3.10 -0.60
N PRO A 124 16.70 4.00 -1.38
CA PRO A 124 16.72 3.91 -2.84
C PRO A 124 18.12 4.11 -3.43
N LEU A 125 19.05 4.78 -2.76
CA LEU A 125 20.45 4.90 -3.19
C LEU A 125 21.43 4.05 -2.33
N GLY A 126 20.91 3.04 -1.63
CA GLY A 126 21.66 2.09 -0.80
C GLY A 126 21.91 2.53 0.65
N ALA A 127 21.72 3.81 0.98
CA ALA A 127 21.81 4.27 2.37
C ALA A 127 20.61 3.75 3.19
N PRO A 128 20.78 3.31 4.46
CA PRO A 128 19.68 2.82 5.27
C PRO A 128 18.62 3.90 5.54
N VAL A 129 17.34 3.51 5.53
CA VAL A 129 16.18 4.36 5.85
C VAL A 129 15.27 3.69 6.87
N GLU A 130 14.61 4.49 7.70
CA GLU A 130 13.54 3.99 8.55
C GLU A 130 12.27 3.86 7.72
N ALA A 131 11.73 2.65 7.66
CA ALA A 131 10.57 2.30 6.85
C ALA A 131 9.52 1.57 7.69
N THR A 132 8.27 1.63 7.23
CA THR A 132 7.12 1.06 7.92
C THR A 132 6.30 0.20 6.96
N TYR A 133 5.81 -0.93 7.46
CA TYR A 133 4.75 -1.73 6.82
C TYR A 133 3.70 -2.10 7.86
N ALA A 134 2.56 -2.64 7.42
CA ALA A 134 1.51 -3.12 8.31
C ALA A 134 1.22 -4.60 8.07
N ILE A 135 0.93 -5.34 9.15
CA ILE A 135 0.58 -6.77 9.10
C ILE A 135 -0.65 -7.06 9.97
N ALA A 136 -1.60 -7.82 9.44
CA ALA A 136 -2.80 -8.29 10.12
C ALA A 136 -3.02 -9.77 9.79
N GLY A 137 -2.54 -10.66 10.67
CA GLY A 137 -2.58 -12.11 10.42
C GLY A 137 -1.83 -12.46 9.14
N PRO A 138 -2.48 -13.11 8.13
CA PRO A 138 -1.83 -13.46 6.88
C PRO A 138 -1.74 -12.30 5.87
N GLN A 139 -2.29 -11.12 6.16
CA GLN A 139 -2.32 -9.99 5.24
C GLN A 139 -1.26 -8.96 5.61
N ALA A 140 -0.57 -8.42 4.61
CA ALA A 140 0.35 -7.29 4.79
C ALA A 140 0.11 -6.20 3.77
N VAL A 141 0.35 -4.95 4.17
CA VAL A 141 0.38 -3.78 3.29
C VAL A 141 1.76 -3.16 3.35
N VAL A 142 2.33 -2.95 2.17
CA VAL A 142 3.62 -2.29 1.98
C VAL A 142 3.41 -1.12 1.03
N GLU A 143 3.83 0.07 1.46
CA GLU A 143 3.94 1.23 0.57
C GLU A 143 5.36 1.31 0.04
N LEU A 144 5.55 1.19 -1.28
CA LEU A 144 6.87 1.24 -1.93
C LEU A 144 7.62 2.52 -1.55
N ALA A 145 6.91 3.65 -1.49
CA ALA A 145 7.49 4.92 -1.11
C ALA A 145 8.15 4.94 0.29
N SER A 146 7.74 4.03 1.20
CA SER A 146 8.31 3.98 2.55
C SER A 146 9.78 3.62 2.57
N ALA A 147 10.27 2.85 1.59
CA ALA A 147 11.68 2.45 1.51
C ALA A 147 12.36 2.84 0.19
N SER A 148 11.58 3.05 -0.87
CA SER A 148 12.06 3.29 -2.23
C SER A 148 11.42 4.53 -2.88
N GLY A 149 10.96 5.48 -2.06
CA GLY A 149 10.22 6.68 -2.50
C GLY A 149 11.08 7.89 -2.84
N LEU A 150 10.56 8.76 -3.72
CA LEU A 150 11.14 10.07 -4.07
C LEU A 150 11.44 10.95 -2.85
N PRO A 151 10.57 11.05 -1.82
CA PRO A 151 10.83 11.91 -0.67
C PRO A 151 12.06 11.52 0.17
N LEU A 152 12.60 10.31 -0.03
CA LEU A 152 13.78 9.81 0.68
C LEU A 152 15.10 10.32 0.08
N ILE A 153 15.06 10.95 -1.11
CA ILE A 153 16.25 11.46 -1.80
C ILE A 153 16.13 12.99 -1.92
N PRO A 154 17.14 13.77 -1.50
CA PRO A 154 17.21 15.18 -1.83
C PRO A 154 17.19 15.38 -3.36
N VAL A 155 16.46 16.37 -3.87
CA VAL A 155 16.31 16.60 -5.32
C VAL A 155 17.66 16.67 -6.06
N ALA A 156 18.70 17.21 -5.42
CA ALA A 156 20.04 17.32 -5.99
C ALA A 156 20.77 15.98 -6.16
N ASP A 157 20.32 14.94 -5.46
CA ASP A 157 20.94 13.61 -5.41
C ASP A 157 20.12 12.55 -6.18
N LEU A 158 19.04 12.95 -6.87
CA LEU A 158 18.21 12.04 -7.67
C LEU A 158 19.04 11.37 -8.77
N ASP A 159 18.99 10.04 -8.82
CA ASP A 159 19.78 9.21 -9.73
C ASP A 159 18.96 7.97 -10.14
N ALA A 160 18.03 8.16 -11.08
CA ALA A 160 17.12 7.10 -11.52
C ALA A 160 17.82 5.81 -12.01
N PRO A 161 18.95 5.86 -12.75
CA PRO A 161 19.67 4.66 -13.15
C PRO A 161 20.23 3.84 -11.99
N ARG A 162 20.60 4.46 -10.86
CA ARG A 162 21.15 3.78 -9.68
C ARG A 162 20.10 3.46 -8.61
N ALA A 163 18.96 4.13 -8.63
CA ALA A 163 17.94 3.94 -7.61
C ALA A 163 17.36 2.52 -7.62
N THR A 164 17.26 1.88 -6.45
CA THR A 164 16.83 0.48 -6.25
C THR A 164 15.58 0.34 -5.40
N THR A 165 14.78 -0.69 -5.70
CA THR A 165 13.62 -1.13 -4.93
C THR A 165 13.96 -2.11 -3.79
N HIS A 166 15.24 -2.37 -3.52
CA HIS A 166 15.68 -3.37 -2.53
C HIS A 166 15.00 -3.23 -1.17
N GLY A 167 14.92 -2.00 -0.63
CA GLY A 167 14.24 -1.77 0.65
C GLY A 167 12.77 -2.12 0.66
N THR A 168 12.06 -1.98 -0.47
CA THR A 168 10.68 -2.46 -0.57
C THR A 168 10.63 -3.98 -0.44
N GLY A 169 11.60 -4.67 -1.03
CA GLY A 169 11.79 -6.10 -0.85
C GLY A 169 12.14 -6.50 0.59
N ASP A 170 12.96 -5.72 1.30
CA ASP A 170 13.25 -5.92 2.74
C ASP A 170 11.95 -5.94 3.56
N LEU A 171 11.05 -4.98 3.32
CA LEU A 171 9.75 -4.89 4.01
C LEU A 171 8.86 -6.10 3.70
N ILE A 172 8.79 -6.50 2.43
CA ILE A 172 8.00 -7.66 2.00
C ILE A 172 8.55 -8.94 2.64
N ARG A 173 9.87 -9.15 2.61
CA ARG A 173 10.51 -10.32 3.23
C ARG A 173 10.19 -10.38 4.72
N ALA A 174 10.32 -9.26 5.42
CA ALA A 174 9.99 -9.16 6.84
C ALA A 174 8.51 -9.47 7.12
N ALA A 175 7.59 -9.02 6.26
CA ALA A 175 6.17 -9.36 6.37
C ALA A 175 5.92 -10.86 6.18
N ILE A 176 6.57 -11.50 5.20
CA ILE A 176 6.44 -12.94 4.94
C ILE A 176 7.01 -13.75 6.13
N ASP A 177 8.13 -13.32 6.70
CA ASP A 177 8.71 -13.87 7.93
C ASP A 177 7.77 -13.72 9.13
N GLY A 178 7.05 -12.60 9.20
CA GLY A 178 5.98 -12.34 10.15
C GLY A 178 4.70 -13.17 9.93
N GLY A 179 4.65 -14.01 8.89
CA GLY A 179 3.53 -14.90 8.60
C GLY A 179 2.59 -14.41 7.50
N ALA A 180 2.89 -13.30 6.82
CA ALA A 180 2.08 -12.84 5.70
C ALA A 180 2.09 -13.85 4.54
N ARG A 181 0.93 -14.01 3.91
CA ARG A 181 0.66 -14.87 2.74
C ARG A 181 -0.10 -14.13 1.65
N ASP A 182 -0.62 -12.94 1.94
CA ASP A 182 -1.25 -12.02 1.00
C ASP A 182 -0.63 -10.63 1.21
N VAL A 183 0.07 -10.13 0.20
CA VAL A 183 0.77 -8.85 0.25
C VAL A 183 0.12 -7.89 -0.74
N LEU A 184 -0.44 -6.80 -0.21
CA LEU A 184 -0.85 -5.64 -0.99
C LEU A 184 0.32 -4.66 -1.06
N LEU A 185 0.86 -4.47 -2.26
CA LEU A 185 1.94 -3.52 -2.55
C LEU A 185 1.35 -2.27 -3.21
N CYS A 186 1.55 -1.12 -2.56
CA CYS A 186 1.16 0.20 -3.02
C CYS A 186 2.32 0.85 -3.79
N LEU A 187 2.14 1.12 -5.09
CA LEU A 187 3.20 1.51 -6.02
C LEU A 187 3.46 3.02 -6.11
N GLY A 188 2.69 3.84 -5.39
CA GLY A 188 2.82 5.30 -5.46
C GLY A 188 4.20 5.81 -5.03
N GLY A 189 4.64 6.92 -5.63
CA GLY A 189 5.76 7.75 -5.11
C GLY A 189 7.19 7.20 -5.31
N SER A 190 7.41 6.22 -6.19
CA SER A 190 8.73 5.59 -6.41
C SER A 190 9.84 6.57 -6.86
N ALA A 191 11.05 6.41 -6.32
CA ALA A 191 12.29 7.03 -6.82
C ALA A 191 12.98 6.23 -7.93
N THR A 192 12.54 4.99 -8.18
CA THR A 192 13.32 3.96 -8.86
C THR A 192 12.87 3.75 -10.30
N THR A 193 13.77 3.30 -11.17
CA THR A 193 13.45 2.78 -12.52
C THR A 193 14.27 1.51 -12.76
N ASP A 194 14.20 0.57 -11.82
CA ASP A 194 14.97 -0.68 -11.79
C ASP A 194 14.17 -1.92 -12.17
N GLY A 195 12.94 -1.75 -12.69
CA GLY A 195 12.07 -2.86 -13.07
C GLY A 195 11.61 -3.73 -11.88
N GLY A 196 11.74 -3.25 -10.64
CA GLY A 196 11.47 -4.05 -9.43
C GLY A 196 12.55 -5.09 -9.13
N THR A 197 13.69 -5.04 -9.81
CA THR A 197 14.73 -6.07 -9.65
C THR A 197 15.39 -6.00 -8.28
N GLY A 198 15.51 -4.81 -7.66
CA GLY A 198 15.97 -4.69 -6.28
C GLY A 198 15.06 -5.41 -5.29
N LEU A 199 13.74 -5.21 -5.41
CA LEU A 199 12.73 -5.91 -4.61
C LEU A 199 12.87 -7.43 -4.78
N MET A 200 12.95 -7.90 -6.02
CA MET A 200 13.10 -9.32 -6.34
C MET A 200 14.39 -9.90 -5.74
N ARG A 201 15.51 -9.15 -5.72
CA ARG A 201 16.76 -9.56 -5.08
C ARG A 201 16.59 -9.84 -3.59
N ALA A 202 15.92 -8.95 -2.87
CA ALA A 202 15.65 -9.15 -1.44
C ALA A 202 14.75 -10.37 -1.17
N LEU A 203 14.00 -10.83 -2.18
CA LEU A 203 13.18 -12.05 -2.14
C LEU A 203 13.93 -13.31 -2.56
N GLY A 204 15.22 -13.22 -2.91
CA GLY A 204 16.09 -14.35 -3.24
C GLY A 204 16.37 -14.55 -4.73
N TYR A 205 15.87 -13.67 -5.60
CA TYR A 205 16.18 -13.74 -7.04
C TYR A 205 17.56 -13.17 -7.34
N ARG A 206 18.21 -13.70 -8.36
CA ARG A 206 19.50 -13.21 -8.85
C ARG A 206 19.40 -12.79 -10.30
N PHE A 207 20.08 -11.72 -10.64
CA PHE A 207 20.07 -11.12 -11.97
C PHE A 207 21.50 -11.12 -12.49
N LEU A 208 21.77 -11.91 -13.52
CA LEU A 208 23.12 -12.31 -13.90
C LEU A 208 23.54 -11.72 -15.25
N ASP A 209 24.81 -11.36 -15.36
CA ASP A 209 25.45 -10.99 -16.61
C ASP A 209 25.88 -12.23 -17.45
N ALA A 210 26.52 -11.99 -18.60
CA ALA A 210 27.00 -13.03 -19.52
C ALA A 210 28.05 -13.97 -18.91
N ASP A 211 28.75 -13.52 -17.87
CA ASP A 211 29.74 -14.31 -17.16
C ASP A 211 29.14 -15.04 -15.94
N GLY A 212 27.82 -14.94 -15.74
CA GLY A 212 27.11 -15.54 -14.61
C GLY A 212 27.32 -14.81 -13.28
N ARG A 213 27.75 -13.54 -13.30
CA ARG A 213 27.95 -12.71 -12.10
C ARG A 213 26.72 -11.86 -11.82
N ASP A 214 26.46 -11.59 -10.54
CA ASP A 214 25.36 -10.72 -10.15
C ASP A 214 25.57 -9.29 -10.68
N LEU A 215 24.54 -8.76 -11.33
CA LEU A 215 24.48 -7.37 -11.75
C LEU A 215 24.33 -6.45 -10.54
N PRO A 216 24.98 -5.26 -10.55
CA PRO A 216 24.75 -4.23 -9.56
C PRO A 216 23.28 -3.81 -9.45
N GLU A 217 22.95 -3.17 -8.33
CA GLU A 217 21.63 -2.57 -8.08
C GLU A 217 21.32 -1.41 -9.06
N GLY A 218 20.02 -1.15 -9.24
CA GLY A 218 19.51 -0.09 -10.11
C GLY A 218 19.12 -0.56 -11.50
N GLY A 219 18.51 0.35 -12.27
CA GLY A 219 18.02 0.07 -13.63
C GLY A 219 19.09 0.12 -14.71
N GLY A 220 20.11 0.98 -14.57
CA GLY A 220 21.16 1.14 -15.57
C GLY A 220 21.90 -0.16 -15.93
N PRO A 221 22.34 -0.95 -14.93
CA PRO A 221 23.02 -2.22 -15.18
C PRO A 221 22.20 -3.29 -15.92
N LEU A 222 20.87 -3.17 -15.98
CA LEU A 222 20.00 -4.19 -16.61
C LEU A 222 20.19 -4.30 -18.13
N THR A 223 20.88 -3.34 -18.76
CA THR A 223 21.32 -3.47 -20.15
C THR A 223 22.22 -4.69 -20.39
N GLY A 224 22.96 -5.12 -19.36
CA GLY A 224 23.82 -6.31 -19.40
C GLY A 224 23.18 -7.58 -18.82
N LEU A 225 21.87 -7.58 -18.55
CA LEU A 225 21.17 -8.75 -18.01
C LEU A 225 21.12 -9.87 -19.04
N GLU A 226 21.55 -11.06 -18.67
CA GLU A 226 21.50 -12.26 -19.52
C GLU A 226 20.57 -13.34 -18.97
N ALA A 227 20.51 -13.50 -17.64
CA ALA A 227 19.71 -14.54 -17.03
C ALA A 227 19.15 -14.11 -15.67
N ILE A 228 18.03 -14.72 -15.29
CA ILE A 228 17.47 -14.66 -13.95
C ILE A 228 17.63 -16.04 -13.32
N ASP A 229 18.28 -16.10 -12.17
CA ASP A 229 18.42 -17.31 -11.37
C ASP A 229 17.48 -17.20 -10.16
N ASP A 230 16.56 -18.16 -10.06
CA ASP A 230 15.55 -18.23 -9.01
C ASP A 230 15.66 -19.51 -8.16
N ALA A 231 16.77 -20.26 -8.28
CA ALA A 231 16.96 -21.56 -7.62
C ALA A 231 16.84 -21.48 -6.09
N ASP A 232 17.33 -20.37 -5.51
CA ASP A 232 17.35 -20.15 -4.06
C ASP A 232 16.15 -19.34 -3.54
N VAL A 233 15.16 -19.03 -4.40
CA VAL A 233 13.94 -18.32 -3.97
C VAL A 233 13.13 -19.19 -3.01
N PRO A 234 12.90 -18.75 -1.76
CA PRO A 234 12.21 -19.56 -0.76
C PRO A 234 10.79 -19.96 -1.17
N ALA A 235 10.38 -21.18 -0.80
CA ALA A 235 9.05 -21.69 -1.17
C ALA A 235 7.91 -20.83 -0.62
N GLU A 236 8.08 -20.24 0.56
CA GLU A 236 7.11 -19.34 1.16
C GLU A 236 6.95 -18.02 0.39
N VAL A 237 8.00 -17.53 -0.28
CA VAL A 237 7.92 -16.36 -1.16
C VAL A 237 7.07 -16.69 -2.39
N ARG A 238 7.34 -17.85 -3.02
CA ARG A 238 6.58 -18.30 -4.20
C ARG A 238 5.11 -18.59 -3.91
N ALA A 239 4.78 -18.91 -2.66
CA ALA A 239 3.42 -19.21 -2.24
C ALA A 239 2.60 -17.96 -1.86
N VAL A 240 3.22 -16.78 -1.77
CA VAL A 240 2.54 -15.54 -1.41
C VAL A 240 1.70 -15.04 -2.58
N ARG A 241 0.47 -14.62 -2.28
CA ARG A 241 -0.35 -13.87 -3.22
C ARG A 241 0.07 -12.41 -3.19
N PHE A 242 0.50 -11.89 -4.33
CA PHE A 242 0.83 -10.48 -4.50
C PHE A 242 -0.30 -9.73 -5.20
N ARG A 243 -0.79 -8.66 -4.60
CA ARG A 243 -1.75 -7.71 -5.17
C ARG A 243 -1.09 -6.35 -5.28
N LEU A 244 -1.12 -5.75 -6.45
CA LEU A 244 -0.45 -4.47 -6.73
C LEU A 244 -1.49 -3.39 -6.95
N ALA A 245 -1.48 -2.35 -6.12
CA ALA A 245 -2.30 -1.16 -6.33
C ALA A 245 -1.65 -0.30 -7.42
N CYS A 246 -2.31 -0.27 -8.59
CA CYS A 246 -1.82 0.39 -9.79
C CYS A 246 -2.94 1.18 -10.48
N ASP A 247 -2.84 2.51 -10.46
CA ASP A 247 -3.85 3.41 -11.04
C ASP A 247 -3.46 3.98 -12.41
N VAL A 248 -2.31 3.54 -12.95
CA VAL A 248 -1.83 3.95 -14.27
C VAL A 248 -1.83 2.78 -15.24
N ALA A 249 -1.98 3.09 -16.53
CA ALA A 249 -1.98 2.11 -17.61
C ALA A 249 -0.71 2.14 -18.47
N HIS A 250 0.34 2.86 -18.04
CA HIS A 250 1.58 2.97 -18.79
C HIS A 250 2.25 1.58 -18.94
N PRO A 251 2.66 1.20 -20.17
CA PRO A 251 3.40 -0.04 -20.40
C PRO A 251 4.78 0.02 -19.75
N LEU A 252 5.51 -1.10 -19.76
CA LEU A 252 6.86 -1.15 -19.19
C LEU A 252 7.85 -0.29 -20.02
N VAL A 253 7.80 -0.43 -21.35
CA VAL A 253 8.78 0.15 -22.28
C VAL A 253 8.15 1.00 -23.37
N GLY A 254 8.98 1.77 -24.08
CA GLY A 254 8.62 2.57 -25.24
C GLY A 254 8.22 4.02 -24.91
N PRO A 255 7.67 4.77 -25.87
CA PRO A 255 7.44 6.21 -25.74
C PRO A 255 6.48 6.62 -24.61
N SER A 256 5.61 5.71 -24.20
CA SER A 256 4.70 5.88 -23.06
C SER A 256 5.06 4.99 -21.86
N GLY A 257 6.25 4.39 -21.90
CA GLY A 257 6.75 3.44 -20.90
C GLY A 257 7.31 4.09 -19.64
N ALA A 258 7.80 3.26 -18.72
CA ALA A 258 8.22 3.68 -17.39
C ALA A 258 9.32 4.76 -17.42
N ALA A 259 10.38 4.52 -18.21
CA ALA A 259 11.52 5.41 -18.32
C ALA A 259 11.13 6.74 -18.97
N ALA A 260 10.43 6.71 -20.10
CA ALA A 260 10.03 7.90 -20.84
C ALA A 260 9.09 8.83 -20.05
N VAL A 261 8.11 8.25 -19.35
CA VAL A 261 7.08 9.03 -18.65
C VAL A 261 7.50 9.46 -17.26
N PHE A 262 8.15 8.57 -16.50
CA PHE A 262 8.44 8.79 -15.08
C PHE A 262 9.92 8.96 -14.76
N GLY A 263 10.83 8.65 -15.68
CA GLY A 263 12.27 8.84 -15.50
C GLY A 263 12.66 10.30 -15.20
N PRO A 264 12.18 11.30 -15.96
CA PRO A 264 12.59 12.70 -15.78
C PRO A 264 12.33 13.26 -14.37
N GLN A 265 11.17 12.97 -13.77
CA GLN A 265 10.87 13.41 -12.41
C GLN A 265 11.72 12.70 -11.33
N LYS A 266 12.40 11.59 -11.69
CA LYS A 266 13.32 10.83 -10.85
C LYS A 266 14.79 11.20 -11.10
N GLY A 267 15.04 12.27 -11.86
CA GLY A 267 16.38 12.78 -12.15
C GLY A 267 17.03 12.21 -13.42
N ALA A 268 16.31 11.44 -14.25
CA ALA A 268 16.86 10.96 -15.52
C ALA A 268 16.91 12.08 -16.57
N ASP A 269 18.08 12.30 -17.18
CA ASP A 269 18.19 13.06 -18.42
C ASP A 269 17.77 12.23 -19.65
N ALA A 270 17.83 12.82 -20.85
CA ALA A 270 17.39 12.16 -22.07
C ALA A 270 18.21 10.89 -22.41
N GLU A 271 19.53 10.91 -22.18
CA GLU A 271 20.39 9.75 -22.44
C GLU A 271 20.12 8.63 -21.42
N GLN A 272 19.91 9.01 -20.16
CA GLN A 272 19.52 8.07 -19.11
C GLN A 272 18.12 7.48 -19.34
N VAL A 273 17.18 8.23 -19.91
CA VAL A 273 15.87 7.70 -20.31
C VAL A 273 16.02 6.64 -21.39
N GLU A 274 16.82 6.89 -22.43
CA GLU A 274 17.10 5.91 -23.49
C GLU A 274 17.79 4.66 -22.93
N LEU A 275 18.78 4.84 -22.05
CA LEU A 275 19.46 3.76 -21.34
C LEU A 275 18.46 2.90 -20.55
N LEU A 276 17.63 3.52 -19.72
CA LEU A 276 16.66 2.84 -18.86
C LEU A 276 15.59 2.12 -19.67
N ASP A 277 15.11 2.70 -20.78
CA ASP A 277 14.14 2.04 -21.66
C ASP A 277 14.73 0.78 -22.32
N ALA A 278 16.00 0.85 -22.77
CA ALA A 278 16.72 -0.31 -23.27
C ALA A 278 16.94 -1.37 -22.18
N ALA A 279 17.27 -0.94 -20.96
CA ALA A 279 17.50 -1.82 -19.82
C ALA A 279 16.20 -2.55 -19.39
N LEU A 280 15.07 -1.84 -19.37
CA LEU A 280 13.75 -2.42 -19.08
C LEU A 280 13.27 -3.32 -20.22
N THR A 281 13.60 -3.00 -21.48
CA THR A 281 13.34 -3.89 -22.62
C THR A 281 14.09 -5.20 -22.45
N ARG A 282 15.38 -5.13 -22.09
CA ARG A 282 16.19 -6.31 -21.83
C ARG A 282 15.63 -7.15 -20.68
N LEU A 283 15.22 -6.52 -19.58
CA LEU A 283 14.55 -7.19 -18.48
C LEU A 283 13.28 -7.92 -18.95
N ALA A 284 12.44 -7.26 -19.73
CA ALA A 284 11.20 -7.83 -20.22
C ALA A 284 11.44 -9.04 -21.15
N ASP A 285 12.48 -8.99 -21.99
CA ASP A 285 12.89 -10.11 -22.84
C ASP A 285 13.31 -11.31 -21.99
N VAL A 286 14.20 -11.11 -21.02
CA VAL A 286 14.70 -12.20 -20.16
C VAL A 286 13.59 -12.78 -19.27
N LEU A 287 12.67 -11.95 -18.77
CA LEU A 287 11.48 -12.41 -18.03
C LEU A 287 10.57 -13.29 -18.91
N ALA A 288 10.32 -12.87 -20.15
CA ALA A 288 9.48 -13.63 -21.08
C ALA A 288 10.14 -14.97 -21.45
N ASP A 289 11.45 -14.99 -21.69
CA ASP A 289 12.21 -16.20 -21.99
C ASP A 289 12.26 -17.16 -20.79
N THR A 290 12.36 -16.64 -19.56
CA THR A 290 12.50 -17.44 -18.34
C THR A 290 11.17 -17.98 -17.83
N TYR A 291 10.13 -17.14 -17.79
CA TYR A 291 8.86 -17.47 -17.13
C TYR A 291 7.68 -17.62 -18.10
N GLY A 292 7.76 -17.03 -19.31
CA GLY A 292 6.72 -17.10 -20.34
C GLY A 292 5.88 -15.83 -20.52
N PRO A 293 5.34 -15.19 -19.47
CA PRO A 293 4.56 -13.95 -19.61
C PRO A 293 5.35 -12.82 -20.24
N ARG A 294 4.75 -12.15 -21.23
CA ARG A 294 5.29 -10.92 -21.84
C ARG A 294 4.76 -9.70 -21.10
N VAL A 295 5.68 -8.86 -20.62
CA VAL A 295 5.35 -7.68 -19.79
C VAL A 295 5.72 -6.35 -20.46
N HIS A 296 6.29 -6.36 -21.67
CA HIS A 296 6.72 -5.16 -22.41
C HIS A 296 5.62 -4.09 -22.53
N ASP A 297 4.45 -4.51 -23.00
CA ASP A 297 3.30 -3.67 -23.31
C ASP A 297 2.12 -3.89 -22.34
N LEU A 298 2.34 -4.67 -21.28
CA LEU A 298 1.33 -4.96 -20.28
C LEU A 298 0.86 -3.64 -19.61
N PRO A 299 -0.44 -3.28 -19.69
CA PRO A 299 -0.94 -2.05 -19.09
C PRO A 299 -0.66 -2.02 -17.57
N GLY A 300 -0.03 -0.94 -17.12
CA GLY A 300 0.36 -0.75 -15.72
C GLY A 300 1.72 -1.32 -15.35
N ALA A 301 2.37 -2.09 -16.23
CA ALA A 301 3.71 -2.63 -15.96
C ALA A 301 4.77 -1.54 -15.79
N GLY A 302 4.56 -0.33 -16.33
CA GLY A 302 5.45 0.80 -16.13
C GLY A 302 5.29 1.54 -14.82
N ALA A 303 4.30 1.18 -14.00
CA ALA A 303 4.12 1.75 -12.67
C ALA A 303 5.37 1.56 -11.80
N ALA A 304 5.65 2.53 -10.94
CA ALA A 304 6.81 2.52 -10.05
C ALA A 304 8.13 2.14 -10.74
N GLY A 305 8.38 2.65 -11.96
CA GLY A 305 9.64 2.38 -12.66
C GLY A 305 9.80 0.95 -13.16
N GLY A 306 8.69 0.27 -13.42
CA GLY A 306 8.70 -1.11 -13.91
C GLY A 306 8.53 -2.17 -12.82
N THR A 307 8.29 -1.77 -11.57
CA THR A 307 8.20 -2.71 -10.42
C THR A 307 7.26 -3.90 -10.64
N PRO A 308 6.08 -3.75 -11.27
CA PRO A 308 5.20 -4.88 -11.54
C PRO A 308 5.81 -5.95 -12.47
N ALA A 309 6.78 -5.63 -13.31
CA ALA A 309 7.26 -6.52 -14.37
C ALA A 309 7.72 -7.89 -13.83
N GLY A 310 8.65 -7.88 -12.88
CA GLY A 310 9.16 -9.10 -12.25
C GLY A 310 8.11 -9.81 -11.39
N LEU A 311 7.31 -9.05 -10.64
CA LEU A 311 6.26 -9.60 -9.77
C LEU A 311 5.16 -10.31 -10.57
N VAL A 312 4.74 -9.74 -11.70
CA VAL A 312 3.73 -10.36 -12.58
C VAL A 312 4.31 -11.57 -13.27
N ALA A 313 5.50 -11.46 -13.89
CA ALA A 313 6.06 -12.54 -14.69
C ALA A 313 6.51 -13.75 -13.85
N ALA A 314 7.19 -13.51 -12.72
CA ALA A 314 7.81 -14.58 -11.93
C ALA A 314 6.95 -15.06 -10.74
N LEU A 315 6.12 -14.19 -10.18
CA LEU A 315 5.32 -14.47 -8.97
C LEU A 315 3.81 -14.43 -9.22
N GLY A 316 3.37 -14.19 -10.46
CA GLY A 316 1.95 -14.18 -10.81
C GLY A 316 1.14 -13.10 -10.11
N ALA A 317 1.77 -11.96 -9.80
CA ALA A 317 1.11 -10.87 -9.10
C ALA A 317 -0.10 -10.32 -9.88
N GLU A 318 -1.15 -9.96 -9.15
CA GLU A 318 -2.38 -9.40 -9.70
C GLU A 318 -2.36 -7.87 -9.57
N MET A 319 -2.52 -7.15 -10.69
CA MET A 319 -2.68 -5.69 -10.67
C MET A 319 -4.16 -5.33 -10.65
N ALA A 320 -4.52 -4.36 -9.83
CA ALA A 320 -5.86 -3.76 -9.82
C ALA A 320 -5.80 -2.29 -9.40
N PRO A 321 -6.83 -1.48 -9.72
CA PRO A 321 -6.93 -0.11 -9.24
C PRO A 321 -6.83 -0.08 -7.71
N GLY A 322 -6.02 0.83 -7.17
CA GLY A 322 -5.72 0.82 -5.74
C GLY A 322 -6.94 1.11 -4.90
N GLY A 323 -7.78 2.07 -5.31
CA GLY A 323 -9.07 2.33 -4.65
C GLY A 323 -9.99 1.11 -4.56
N ARG A 324 -9.94 0.20 -5.55
CA ARG A 324 -10.67 -1.07 -5.49
C ARG A 324 -10.05 -2.03 -4.49
N LEU A 325 -8.73 -2.20 -4.50
CA LEU A 325 -8.04 -3.08 -3.56
C LEU A 325 -8.21 -2.62 -2.12
N VAL A 326 -8.15 -1.31 -1.88
CA VAL A 326 -8.42 -0.72 -0.57
C VAL A 326 -9.88 -0.99 -0.18
N ALA A 327 -10.85 -0.71 -1.06
CA ALA A 327 -12.27 -0.95 -0.79
C ALA A 327 -12.54 -2.39 -0.34
N GLU A 328 -12.01 -3.37 -1.09
CA GLU A 328 -12.13 -4.79 -0.77
C GLU A 328 -11.47 -5.14 0.56
N THR A 329 -10.38 -4.45 0.92
CA THR A 329 -9.62 -4.73 2.13
C THR A 329 -10.21 -4.07 3.38
N VAL A 330 -10.79 -2.88 3.27
CA VAL A 330 -11.41 -2.15 4.40
C VAL A 330 -12.88 -2.54 4.63
N GLY A 331 -13.40 -3.50 3.88
CA GLY A 331 -14.75 -4.03 4.05
C GLY A 331 -15.87 -3.15 3.46
N LEU A 332 -15.56 -2.31 2.47
CA LEU A 332 -16.57 -1.47 1.81
C LEU A 332 -17.64 -2.30 1.09
N PRO A 333 -17.32 -3.37 0.31
CA PRO A 333 -18.34 -4.21 -0.31
C PRO A 333 -19.36 -4.79 0.68
N GLU A 334 -18.90 -5.24 1.85
CA GLU A 334 -19.74 -5.76 2.93
C GLU A 334 -20.62 -4.65 3.53
N ALA A 335 -20.05 -3.46 3.74
CA ALA A 335 -20.81 -2.30 4.19
C ALA A 335 -21.92 -1.90 3.21
N LEU A 336 -21.67 -2.00 1.89
CA LEU A 336 -22.67 -1.73 0.86
C LEU A 336 -23.69 -2.86 0.72
N ALA A 337 -23.31 -4.11 0.97
CA ALA A 337 -24.19 -5.27 0.94
C ALA A 337 -25.29 -5.21 2.02
N ASP A 338 -25.03 -4.52 3.12
CA ASP A 338 -26.02 -4.24 4.18
C ASP A 338 -27.11 -3.23 3.74
N ARG A 339 -27.04 -2.74 2.49
CA ARG A 339 -28.01 -1.82 1.85
C ARG A 339 -28.20 -0.52 2.63
N PRO A 340 -27.16 0.32 2.75
CA PRO A 340 -27.31 1.65 3.33
C PRO A 340 -28.31 2.49 2.56
N ASP A 341 -29.05 3.33 3.28
CA ASP A 341 -29.97 4.30 2.70
C ASP A 341 -29.22 5.45 2.03
N LEU A 342 -28.00 5.73 2.47
CA LEU A 342 -27.13 6.79 1.94
C LEU A 342 -25.65 6.39 2.06
N VAL A 343 -24.88 6.72 1.02
CA VAL A 343 -23.42 6.67 1.04
C VAL A 343 -22.89 8.08 0.88
N LEU A 344 -22.02 8.51 1.79
CA LEU A 344 -21.29 9.76 1.72
C LEU A 344 -19.81 9.47 1.47
N THR A 345 -19.20 10.17 0.52
CA THR A 345 -17.79 10.06 0.14
C THR A 345 -17.25 11.45 -0.17
N GLY A 346 -15.96 11.59 -0.42
CA GLY A 346 -15.29 12.87 -0.65
C GLY A 346 -13.77 12.74 -0.67
#